data_AF-A0A722M346-F1
#
_entry.id   AF-A0A722M346-F1
#
_cell.length_a   1.000
_cell.length_b   1.000
_cell.length_c   1.000
_cell.angle_alpha   90.00
_cell.angle_beta   90.00
_cell.angle_gamma   90.00
#
_symmetry.space_group_name_H-M   'P 1'
#
loop_
_entity.id
_entity.type
_entity.pdbx_description
1 polymer ?
#
loop_
_entity_poly.entity_id
_entity_poly.type
_entity_poly.pdbx_seq_one_letter_code
_entity_poly.pdbx_strand_id
1 'polypeptide(L)'
;MSALIRAEKTAEKAAAAKARVTAIIAAERKAAARAERKARDHELYKAASLMIVAGLVDSKTGKPKFSAAELVGALAGIAELPRNHPKWQEWERRGKELLTKDSA
;
A
#
# COMPACT_ATOMS: atom_id res chain seq x y z
N MET A 1 -40.46 33.36 29.93
CA MET A 1 -38.99 33.53 29.80
C MET A 1 -38.19 32.22 29.94
N SER A 2 -38.50 31.31 30.88
CA SER A 2 -37.67 30.12 31.15
C SER A 2 -37.72 28.99 30.10
N ALA A 3 -38.84 28.84 29.36
CA ALA A 3 -39.01 27.79 28.36
C ALA A 3 -38.11 27.99 27.12
N LEU A 4 -37.94 29.24 26.68
CA LEU A 4 -37.08 29.60 25.54
C LEU A 4 -35.60 29.33 25.85
N ILE A 5 -35.14 29.70 27.05
CA ILE A 5 -33.76 29.43 27.51
C ILE A 5 -33.49 27.91 27.59
N ARG A 6 -34.47 27.12 28.04
CA ARG A 6 -34.36 25.65 28.06
C ARG A 6 -34.28 25.07 26.65
N ALA A 7 -35.12 25.55 25.73
CA ALA A 7 -35.13 25.12 24.34
C ALA A 7 -33.79 25.41 23.64
N GLU A 8 -33.23 26.61 23.85
CA GLU A 8 -31.92 27.00 23.32
C GLU A 8 -30.79 26.11 23.86
N LYS A 9 -30.76 25.89 25.18
CA LYS A 9 -29.79 24.99 25.82
C LYS A 9 -29.89 23.54 25.34
N THR A 10 -31.10 23.07 25.01
CA THR A 10 -31.29 21.73 24.43
C THR A 10 -30.83 21.67 22.97
N ALA A 11 -31.06 22.73 22.18
CA ALA A 11 -30.59 22.82 20.81
C ALA A 11 -29.05 22.86 20.74
N GLU A 12 -28.42 23.61 21.63
CA GLU A 12 -26.95 23.67 21.77
C GLU A 12 -26.36 22.30 22.12
N LYS A 13 -26.96 21.60 23.10
CA LYS A 13 -26.55 20.24 23.46
C LYS A 13 -26.71 19.24 22.30
N ALA A 14 -27.80 19.35 21.55
CA ALA A 14 -28.04 18.50 20.38
C ALA A 14 -27.03 18.80 19.25
N ALA A 15 -26.70 20.07 19.01
CA ALA A 15 -25.68 20.47 18.05
C ALA A 15 -24.29 19.95 18.45
N ALA A 16 -23.93 20.09 19.74
CA ALA A 16 -22.67 19.57 20.28
C ALA A 16 -22.58 18.03 20.18
N ALA A 17 -23.67 17.31 20.43
CA ALA A 17 -23.72 15.86 20.27
C ALA A 17 -23.53 15.45 18.80
N LYS A 18 -24.22 16.12 17.85
CA LYS A 18 -24.03 15.88 16.42
C LYS A 18 -22.60 16.16 15.97
N ALA A 19 -21.99 17.25 16.43
CA ALA A 19 -20.61 17.59 16.11
C ALA A 19 -19.62 16.51 16.61
N ARG A 20 -19.83 15.98 17.82
CA ARG A 20 -19.01 14.87 18.36
C ARG A 20 -19.13 13.60 17.53
N VAL A 21 -20.35 13.22 17.14
CA VAL A 21 -20.57 12.04 16.28
C VAL A 21 -19.87 12.21 14.92
N THR A 22 -20.03 13.38 14.29
CA THR A 22 -19.32 13.68 13.03
C THR A 22 -17.81 13.62 13.18
N ALA A 23 -17.27 14.13 14.29
CA ALA A 23 -15.83 14.07 14.57
C ALA A 23 -15.33 12.63 14.74
N ILE A 24 -16.10 11.76 15.41
CA ILE A 24 -15.78 10.33 15.56
C ILE A 24 -15.76 9.66 14.18
N ILE A 25 -16.81 9.83 13.37
CA ILE A 25 -16.88 9.25 12.02
C ILE A 25 -15.72 9.74 11.14
N ALA A 26 -15.38 11.02 11.22
CA ALA A 26 -14.24 11.58 10.48
C ALA A 26 -12.90 11.00 10.93
N ALA A 27 -12.71 10.80 12.25
CA ALA A 27 -11.52 10.19 12.81
C ALA A 27 -11.37 8.71 12.37
N GLU A 28 -12.47 7.95 12.38
CA GLU A 28 -12.50 6.56 11.92
C GLU A 28 -12.16 6.46 10.43
N ARG A 29 -12.77 7.29 9.59
CA ARG A 29 -12.45 7.35 8.15
C ARG A 29 -10.97 7.68 7.90
N LYS A 30 -10.41 8.62 8.67
CA LYS A 30 -9.00 8.99 8.58
C LYS A 30 -8.09 7.84 9.02
N ALA A 31 -8.47 7.10 10.05
CA ALA A 31 -7.74 5.93 10.53
C ALA A 31 -7.76 4.80 9.48
N ALA A 32 -8.92 4.51 8.90
CA ALA A 32 -9.08 3.53 7.82
C ALA A 32 -8.20 3.90 6.60
N ALA A 33 -8.26 5.15 6.14
CA ALA A 33 -7.44 5.62 5.02
C ALA A 33 -5.92 5.61 5.32
N ARG A 34 -5.52 5.67 6.59
CA ARG A 34 -4.11 5.50 7.00
C ARG A 34 -3.71 4.02 6.98
N ALA A 35 -4.58 3.14 7.48
CA ALA A 35 -4.35 1.70 7.45
C ALA A 35 -4.21 1.19 6.02
N GLU A 36 -5.09 1.63 5.11
CA GLU A 36 -5.05 1.28 3.69
C GLU A 36 -3.73 1.71 3.03
N ARG A 37 -3.29 2.96 3.26
CA ARG A 37 -2.00 3.45 2.76
C ARG A 37 -0.83 2.64 3.31
N LYS A 38 -0.83 2.33 4.60
CA LYS A 38 0.22 1.51 5.22
C LYS A 38 0.27 0.11 4.61
N ALA A 39 -0.87 -0.52 4.37
CA ALA A 39 -0.96 -1.82 3.73
C ALA A 39 -0.40 -1.76 2.30
N ARG A 40 -0.82 -0.76 1.52
CA ARG A 40 -0.29 -0.54 0.16
C ARG A 40 1.22 -0.33 0.16
N ASP A 41 1.74 0.53 1.02
CA ASP A 41 3.17 0.83 1.09
C ASP A 41 3.96 -0.43 1.49
N HIS A 42 3.42 -1.26 2.39
CA HIS A 42 4.02 -2.54 2.74
C HIS A 42 4.09 -3.52 1.56
N GLU A 43 3.04 -3.61 0.74
CA GLU A 43 3.06 -4.43 -0.49
C GLU A 43 4.03 -3.87 -1.53
N LEU A 44 4.17 -2.54 -1.65
CA LEU A 44 5.20 -1.92 -2.50
C LEU A 44 6.61 -2.29 -2.04
N TYR A 45 6.85 -2.32 -0.72
CA TYR A 45 8.14 -2.78 -0.18
C TYR A 45 8.41 -4.25 -0.47
N LYS A 46 7.40 -5.12 -0.39
CA LYS A 46 7.54 -6.54 -0.79
C LYS A 46 7.87 -6.67 -2.28
N ALA A 47 7.23 -5.89 -3.14
CA ALA A 47 7.55 -5.88 -4.56
C ALA A 47 8.99 -5.39 -4.81
N ALA A 48 9.44 -4.37 -4.08
CA ALA A 48 10.80 -3.89 -4.14
C ALA A 48 11.82 -4.93 -3.65
N SER A 49 11.52 -5.67 -2.57
CA SER A 49 12.42 -6.72 -2.07
C SER A 49 12.58 -7.87 -3.06
N LEU A 50 11.55 -8.19 -3.87
CA LEU A 50 11.70 -9.18 -4.95
C LEU A 50 12.74 -8.75 -5.99
N MET A 51 12.87 -7.45 -6.28
CA MET A 51 13.91 -6.94 -7.17
C MET A 51 15.31 -7.05 -6.56
N ILE A 52 15.42 -6.97 -5.23
CA ILE A 52 16.67 -7.23 -4.51
C ILE A 52 17.04 -8.72 -4.61
N VAL A 53 16.09 -9.63 -4.35
CA VAL A 53 16.28 -11.09 -4.47
C VAL A 53 16.68 -11.49 -5.89
N ALA A 54 16.06 -10.87 -6.90
CA ALA A 54 16.40 -11.09 -8.31
C ALA A 54 17.76 -10.49 -8.71
N GLY A 55 18.44 -9.79 -7.80
CA GLY A 55 19.76 -9.19 -8.01
C GLY A 55 19.75 -7.92 -8.85
N LEU A 56 18.56 -7.36 -9.14
CA LEU A 56 18.37 -6.15 -9.96
C LEU A 56 18.65 -4.86 -9.19
N VAL A 57 18.54 -4.92 -7.86
CA VAL A 57 18.80 -3.81 -6.94
C VAL A 57 19.93 -4.20 -6.00
N ASP A 58 20.80 -3.24 -5.68
CA ASP A 58 21.80 -3.40 -4.63
C ASP A 58 21.13 -3.31 -3.25
N SER A 59 21.28 -4.36 -2.43
CA SER A 59 20.58 -4.46 -1.14
C SER A 59 21.05 -3.46 -0.09
N LYS A 60 22.27 -2.91 -0.22
CA LYS A 60 22.85 -1.96 0.74
C LYS A 60 22.45 -0.53 0.43
N THR A 61 22.41 -0.16 -0.85
CA THR A 61 22.16 1.21 -1.31
C THR A 61 20.74 1.43 -1.79
N GLY A 62 19.99 0.36 -2.10
CA GLY A 62 18.65 0.42 -2.67
C GLY A 62 18.61 0.92 -4.12
N LYS A 63 19.78 1.09 -4.76
CA LYS A 63 19.87 1.58 -6.14
C LYS A 63 19.79 0.43 -7.13
N PRO A 64 19.06 0.58 -8.25
CA PRO A 64 19.15 -0.36 -9.36
C PRO A 64 20.59 -0.50 -9.83
N LYS A 65 20.99 -1.73 -10.19
CA LYS A 65 22.32 -1.99 -10.80
C LYS A 65 22.39 -1.59 -12.27
N PHE A 66 21.24 -1.25 -12.85
CA PHE A 66 21.06 -0.81 -14.23
C PHE A 66 20.48 0.60 -14.23
N SER A 67 20.45 1.28 -15.39
CA SER A 67 19.71 2.55 -15.47
C SER A 67 18.22 2.32 -15.22
N ALA A 68 17.52 3.35 -14.73
CA ALA A 68 16.08 3.26 -14.48
C ALA A 68 15.31 2.93 -15.77
N ALA A 69 15.76 3.45 -16.92
CA ALA A 69 15.17 3.19 -18.22
C ALA A 69 15.31 1.73 -18.66
N GLU A 70 16.50 1.14 -18.50
CA GLU A 70 16.73 -0.29 -18.81
C GLU A 70 15.87 -1.20 -17.94
N LEU A 71 15.81 -0.92 -16.63
CA LEU A 71 15.01 -1.72 -15.70
C LEU A 71 13.51 -1.65 -16.03
N VAL A 72 12.98 -0.44 -16.25
CA VAL A 72 11.57 -0.26 -16.60
C VAL A 72 11.26 -0.88 -17.96
N GLY A 73 12.14 -0.75 -18.94
CA GLY A 73 11.99 -1.39 -20.26
C GLY A 73 11.95 -2.92 -20.17
N ALA A 74 12.84 -3.53 -19.38
CA ALA A 74 12.82 -4.97 -19.14
C ALA A 74 11.53 -5.44 -18.46
N LEU A 75 11.05 -4.71 -17.45
CA LEU A 75 9.79 -5.01 -16.77
C LEU A 75 8.56 -4.81 -17.69
N ALA A 76 8.58 -3.81 -18.57
CA ALA A 76 7.55 -3.61 -19.58
C ALA A 76 7.48 -4.80 -20.55
N GLY A 77 8.64 -5.31 -21.00
CA GLY A 77 8.69 -6.52 -21.83
C GLY A 77 8.11 -7.76 -21.15
N ILE A 78 8.21 -7.86 -19.81
CA ILE A 78 7.53 -8.91 -19.04
C ILE A 78 6.01 -8.71 -19.06
N ALA A 79 5.52 -7.47 -18.95
CA ALA A 79 4.09 -7.15 -18.95
C ALA A 79 3.43 -7.43 -20.30
N GLU A 80 4.18 -7.28 -21.40
CA GLU A 80 3.72 -7.57 -22.77
C GLU A 80 3.68 -9.07 -23.08
N LEU A 81 4.34 -9.92 -22.28
CA LEU A 81 4.42 -11.36 -22.53
C LEU A 81 3.07 -12.05 -22.25
N PRO A 82 2.51 -12.80 -23.21
CA PRO A 82 1.28 -13.57 -23.00
C PRO A 82 1.39 -14.53 -21.80
N ARG A 83 0.32 -14.70 -21.03
CA ARG A 83 0.33 -15.54 -19.82
C ARG A 83 0.42 -17.05 -20.09
N ASN A 84 0.07 -17.48 -21.29
CA ASN A 84 0.29 -18.84 -21.75
C ASN A 84 1.73 -19.09 -22.25
N HIS A 85 2.61 -18.09 -22.22
CA HIS A 85 3.98 -18.25 -22.69
C HIS A 85 4.79 -19.17 -21.74
N PRO A 86 5.54 -20.17 -22.25
CA PRO A 86 6.21 -21.18 -21.42
C PRO A 86 7.26 -20.61 -20.44
N LYS A 87 7.84 -19.44 -20.75
CA LYS A 87 8.75 -18.72 -19.83
C LYS A 87 8.16 -18.49 -18.45
N TRP A 88 6.83 -18.35 -18.30
CA TRP A 88 6.23 -18.17 -16.98
C TRP A 88 6.48 -19.37 -16.05
N GLN A 89 6.44 -20.60 -16.57
CA GLN A 89 6.73 -21.81 -15.78
C GLN A 89 8.21 -21.89 -15.42
N GLU A 90 9.09 -21.55 -16.37
CA GLU A 90 10.54 -21.49 -16.14
C GLU A 90 10.89 -20.47 -15.04
N TRP A 91 10.32 -19.26 -15.13
CA TRP A 91 10.52 -18.20 -14.16
C TRP A 91 9.93 -18.53 -12.80
N GLU A 92 8.79 -19.21 -12.73
CA GLU A 92 8.21 -19.67 -11.46
C GLU A 92 9.16 -20.66 -10.76
N ARG A 93 9.67 -21.66 -11.50
CA ARG A 93 10.64 -22.63 -10.95
C ARG A 93 11.89 -21.91 -10.43
N ARG A 94 12.48 -21.04 -11.25
CA ARG A 94 13.67 -20.27 -10.86
C ARG A 94 13.39 -19.33 -9.68
N GLY A 95 12.22 -18.70 -9.64
CA GLY A 95 11.81 -17.81 -8.56
C GLY A 95 11.70 -18.53 -7.23
N LYS A 96 11.13 -19.74 -7.21
CA LYS A 96 11.08 -20.59 -6.01
C LYS A 96 12.48 -20.90 -5.48
N GLU A 97 13.43 -21.25 -6.37
CA GLU A 97 14.82 -21.53 -5.99
C GLU A 97 15.53 -20.30 -5.39
N LEU A 98 15.26 -19.10 -5.90
CA LEU A 98 15.85 -17.86 -5.37
C LEU A 98 15.28 -17.50 -4.00
N LEU A 99 13.96 -17.59 -3.81
CA LEU A 99 13.30 -17.29 -2.54
C LEU A 99 13.72 -18.24 -1.42
N THR A 100 13.98 -19.52 -1.73
CA THR A 100 14.47 -20.48 -0.73
C THR A 100 15.91 -20.22 -0.30
N LYS A 101 16.76 -19.69 -1.19
CA LYS A 101 18.17 -19.39 -0.89
C LYS A 101 18.34 -18.14 -0.05
N ASP A 102 17.43 -17.18 -0.17
CA ASP A 102 17.44 -15.94 0.63
C ASP A 102 16.87 -16.14 2.04
N SER A 103 16.18 -17.27 2.27
CA SER A 103 15.59 -17.64 3.58
C SER A 103 16.50 -18.52 4.45
N ALA A 104 17.72 -18.83 3.99
CA ALA A 104 18.72 -19.68 4.65
C ALA A 104 19.97 -18.87 5.02
#